data_AF-A0A3S4JFA7-F1
#
_entry.id   AF-A0A3S4JFA7-F1
#
_cell.length_a   1.000
_cell.length_b   1.000
_cell.length_c   1.000
_cell.angle_alpha   90.00
_cell.angle_beta   90.00
_cell.angle_gamma   90.00
#
_symmetry.space_group_name_H-M   'P 1'
#
loop_
_entity.id
_entity.type
_entity.pdbx_description
1 polymer ?
#
loop_
_entity_poly.entity_id
_entity_poly.type
_entity_poly.pdbx_seq_one_letter_code
_entity_poly.pdbx_strand_id
1 'polypeptide(L)'
;MRRYNLSPTITQEVGEAMTIIGLVAAGLGVSILPASFKRVQMSEMRWVPLAEEDAVSEMWLVWPKHHEQSHAVQRFCQLLLLAARRD
;
A
#
# COMPACT_ATOMS: atom_id res chain seq x y z
N MET A 1 13.05 -1.35 5.45
CA MET A 1 13.96 -2.49 5.71
C MET A 1 15.43 -2.09 5.68
N ARG A 2 16.01 -1.68 4.53
CA ARG A 2 17.44 -1.27 4.45
C ARG A 2 17.81 -0.11 5.39
N ARG A 3 16.95 0.90 5.52
CA ARG A 3 17.11 2.01 6.47
C ARG A 3 17.22 1.56 7.94
N TYR A 4 16.63 0.40 8.27
CA TYR A 4 16.69 -0.22 9.59
C TYR A 4 17.76 -1.31 9.68
N ASN A 5 18.60 -1.46 8.64
CA ASN A 5 19.63 -2.49 8.55
C ASN A 5 19.10 -3.93 8.73
N LEU A 6 17.83 -4.16 8.35
CA LEU A 6 17.17 -5.47 8.41
C LEU A 6 17.30 -6.21 7.08
N SER A 7 17.56 -7.52 7.16
CA SER A 7 17.59 -8.44 6.02
C SER A 7 16.67 -9.63 6.29
N PRO A 8 15.36 -9.52 6.00
CA PRO A 8 14.41 -10.60 6.22
C PRO A 8 14.69 -11.77 5.26
N THR A 9 14.49 -13.00 5.73
CA THR A 9 14.47 -14.18 4.88
C THR A 9 13.16 -14.19 4.09
N ILE A 10 13.25 -14.22 2.76
CA ILE A 10 12.08 -14.25 1.88
C ILE A 10 11.66 -15.70 1.66
N THR A 11 10.50 -16.08 2.19
CA THR A 11 9.92 -17.42 1.98
C THR A 11 9.32 -17.57 0.59
N GLN A 12 8.66 -16.52 0.08
CA GLN A 12 7.95 -16.54 -1.20
C GLN A 12 7.77 -15.14 -1.75
N GLU A 13 7.92 -14.98 -3.07
CA GLU A 13 7.57 -13.77 -3.82
C GLU A 13 6.23 -13.94 -4.55
N VAL A 14 5.36 -12.92 -4.47
CA VAL A 14 4.00 -12.93 -5.02
C VAL A 14 3.67 -11.56 -5.58
N GLY A 15 3.04 -11.51 -6.77
CA GLY A 15 2.72 -10.26 -7.45
C GLY A 15 1.40 -9.60 -7.05
N GLU A 16 0.52 -10.30 -6.34
CA GLU A 16 -0.85 -9.85 -6.08
C GLU A 16 -1.17 -9.86 -4.58
N ALA A 17 -1.70 -8.74 -4.08
CA ALA A 17 -2.00 -8.57 -2.65
C ALA A 17 -3.02 -9.58 -2.10
N MET A 18 -4.03 -9.95 -2.90
CA MET A 18 -5.03 -10.94 -2.47
C MET A 18 -4.41 -12.32 -2.27
N THR A 19 -3.48 -12.71 -3.15
CA THR A 19 -2.74 -13.96 -3.03
C THR A 19 -1.83 -13.96 -1.80
N ILE A 20 -1.16 -12.84 -1.51
CA ILE A 20 -0.39 -12.66 -0.26
C ILE A 20 -1.29 -12.88 0.96
N ILE A 21 -2.46 -12.23 1.00
CA ILE A 21 -3.42 -12.37 2.11
C ILE A 21 -3.86 -13.82 2.29
N GLY A 22 -4.21 -14.51 1.19
CA GLY A 22 -4.62 -15.91 1.23
C GLY A 22 -3.51 -16.83 1.76
N LEU A 23 -2.26 -16.60 1.37
CA LEU A 23 -1.12 -17.39 1.84
C LEU A 23 -0.81 -17.14 3.32
N VAL A 24 -0.95 -15.90 3.80
CA VAL A 24 -0.82 -15.58 5.23
C VAL A 24 -1.94 -16.27 6.03
N ALA A 25 -3.19 -16.19 5.57
CA ALA A 25 -4.32 -16.87 6.19
C ALA A 25 -4.15 -18.41 6.19
N ALA A 26 -3.49 -18.97 5.17
CA ALA A 26 -3.13 -20.39 5.11
C ALA A 26 -1.92 -20.77 5.99
N GLY A 27 -1.28 -19.81 6.67
CA GLY A 27 -0.18 -20.06 7.60
C GLY A 27 1.22 -20.08 6.98
N LEU A 28 1.40 -19.59 5.74
CA LEU A 28 2.72 -19.56 5.10
C LEU A 28 3.72 -18.64 5.83
N GLY A 29 3.22 -17.61 6.53
CA GLY A 29 4.05 -16.68 7.27
C GLY A 29 3.37 -15.33 7.50
N VAL A 30 4.14 -14.25 7.40
CA VAL A 30 3.66 -12.86 7.56
C VAL A 30 4.00 -12.03 6.33
N SER A 31 3.28 -10.94 6.12
CA SER A 31 3.57 -9.97 5.06
C SER A 31 3.27 -8.54 5.51
N ILE A 32 3.85 -7.56 4.83
CA ILE A 32 3.62 -6.13 5.05
C ILE A 32 2.84 -5.61 3.84
N LEU A 33 1.68 -5.00 4.09
CA LEU A 33 0.79 -4.47 3.05
C LEU A 33 0.31 -3.06 3.44
N PRO A 34 -0.02 -2.19 2.47
CA PRO A 34 -0.66 -0.91 2.75
C PRO A 34 -1.97 -1.05 3.53
N ALA A 35 -2.26 -0.09 4.41
CA ALA A 35 -3.45 -0.10 5.27
C ALA A 35 -4.78 -0.13 4.49
N SER A 36 -4.79 0.26 3.21
CA SER A 36 -5.98 0.16 2.34
C SER A 36 -6.50 -1.27 2.19
N PHE A 37 -5.65 -2.29 2.35
CA PHE A 37 -6.05 -3.70 2.32
C PHE A 37 -6.71 -4.18 3.61
N LYS A 38 -6.67 -3.40 4.70
CA LYS A 38 -7.29 -3.74 5.98
C LYS A 38 -8.80 -3.98 5.88
N ARG A 39 -9.46 -3.57 4.79
CA ARG A 39 -10.88 -3.91 4.54
C ARG A 39 -11.10 -5.42 4.36
N VAL A 40 -10.08 -6.17 3.96
CA VAL A 40 -10.12 -7.62 3.85
C VAL A 40 -9.92 -8.23 5.25
N GLN A 41 -10.87 -9.04 5.70
CA GLN A 41 -10.84 -9.69 7.00
C GLN A 41 -11.00 -11.21 6.79
N MET A 42 -10.12 -11.98 7.41
CA MET A 42 -10.17 -13.44 7.44
C MET A 42 -9.90 -13.88 8.88
N SER A 43 -10.60 -14.89 9.36
CA SER A 43 -10.52 -15.38 10.74
C SER A 43 -9.13 -15.86 11.14
N GLU A 44 -8.37 -16.34 10.16
CA GLU A 44 -7.10 -17.05 10.35
C GLU A 44 -5.91 -16.09 10.46
N MET A 45 -6.11 -14.80 10.21
CA MET A 45 -5.06 -13.79 10.29
C MET A 45 -5.52 -12.56 11.07
N ARG A 46 -4.56 -11.69 11.42
CA ARG A 46 -4.84 -10.39 12.00
C ARG A 46 -3.96 -9.31 11.37
N TRP A 47 -4.53 -8.12 11.24
CA TRP A 47 -3.77 -6.92 10.92
C TRP A 47 -3.06 -6.40 12.17
N VAL A 48 -1.76 -6.14 12.05
CA VAL A 48 -0.92 -5.58 13.12
C VAL A 48 -0.33 -4.26 12.62
N PRO A 49 -0.55 -3.12 13.30
CA PRO A 49 0.09 -1.86 12.92
C PRO A 49 1.60 -1.93 13.16
N LEU A 50 2.38 -1.29 12.30
CA LEU A 50 3.80 -1.06 12.53
C LEU A 50 3.96 0.14 13.46
N ALA A 51 4.92 0.08 14.38
CA ALA A 51 5.13 1.12 15.39
C ALA A 51 5.91 2.32 14.83
N GLU A 52 6.71 2.08 13.80
CA GLU A 52 7.56 3.05 13.16
C GLU A 52 6.73 4.06 12.35
N GLU A 53 6.77 5.33 12.74
CA GLU A 53 6.01 6.41 12.09
C GLU A 53 6.37 6.61 10.61
N ASP A 54 7.58 6.21 10.21
CA ASP A 54 8.04 6.29 8.82
C ASP A 54 7.72 5.05 7.98
N ALA A 55 7.06 4.03 8.56
CA ALA A 55 6.62 2.82 7.86
C ALA A 55 5.31 3.07 7.08
N VAL A 56 5.36 4.04 6.18
CA VAL A 56 4.23 4.49 5.37
C VAL A 56 4.37 4.08 3.91
N SER A 57 3.24 3.91 3.24
CA SER A 57 3.17 3.76 1.78
C SER A 57 2.65 5.06 1.19
N GLU A 58 3.39 5.65 0.25
CA GLU A 58 3.00 6.88 -0.42
C GLU A 58 2.33 6.60 -1.77
N MET A 59 1.35 7.43 -2.13
CA MET A 59 0.76 7.45 -3.46
C MET A 59 0.99 8.81 -4.09
N TRP A 60 1.43 8.79 -5.36
CA TRP A 60 1.83 10.01 -6.08
C TRP A 60 0.94 10.22 -7.30
N LEU A 61 0.53 11.47 -7.51
CA LEU A 61 -0.02 11.91 -8.78
C LEU A 61 1.12 12.41 -9.65
N VAL A 62 1.30 11.79 -10.81
CA VAL A 62 2.39 12.08 -11.73
C VAL A 62 1.85 12.45 -13.10
N TRP A 63 2.50 13.41 -13.76
CA TRP A 63 2.18 13.82 -15.12
C TRP A 63 3.44 14.26 -15.87
N PRO A 64 3.46 14.21 -17.21
CA PRO A 64 4.59 14.67 -18.00
C PRO A 64 4.83 16.17 -17.80
N LYS A 65 6.09 16.57 -17.56
CA LYS A 65 6.46 17.97 -17.33
C LYS A 65 6.16 18.89 -18.52
N HIS A 66 6.24 18.35 -19.74
CA HIS A 66 6.14 19.13 -20.99
C HIS A 66 4.75 19.08 -21.63
N HIS A 67 3.78 18.43 -20.99
CA HIS A 67 2.42 18.35 -21.49
C HIS A 67 1.52 19.28 -20.68
N GLU A 68 0.84 20.19 -21.37
CA GLU A 68 -0.15 21.05 -20.73
C GLU A 68 -1.29 20.19 -20.16
N GLN A 69 -1.65 20.43 -18.90
CA GLN A 69 -2.72 19.67 -18.26
C GLN A 69 -4.05 20.11 -18.82
N SER A 70 -4.77 19.17 -19.46
CA SER A 70 -6.15 19.42 -19.87
C SER A 70 -7.04 19.75 -18.66
N HIS A 71 -8.14 20.45 -18.89
CA HIS A 71 -9.11 20.75 -17.82
C HIS A 71 -9.63 19.49 -17.11
N ALA A 72 -9.73 18.37 -17.82
CA ALA A 72 -10.11 17.09 -17.23
C ALA A 72 -9.06 16.59 -16.20
N VAL A 73 -7.76 16.69 -16.51
CA VAL A 73 -6.68 16.33 -15.58
C VAL A 73 -6.69 17.25 -14.37
N GLN A 74 -6.81 18.57 -14.57
CA GLN A 74 -6.90 19.53 -13.49
C GLN A 74 -8.07 19.22 -12.54
N ARG A 75 -9.25 18.92 -13.11
CA ARG A 75 -10.43 18.57 -12.33
C ARG A 75 -10.26 17.24 -11.59
N PHE A 76 -9.67 16.25 -12.22
CA PHE A 76 -9.38 14.95 -11.61
C PHE A 76 -8.42 15.10 -10.42
N CYS A 77 -7.30 15.82 -10.59
CA CYS A 77 -6.36 16.11 -9.51
C CYS A 77 -7.05 16.84 -8.35
N GLN A 78 -7.90 17.84 -8.65
CA GLN A 78 -8.66 18.55 -7.62
C GLN A 78 -9.56 17.60 -6.82
N LEU A 79 -10.31 16.72 -7.50
CA LEU A 79 -11.20 15.75 -6.83
C LEU A 79 -10.43 14.76 -5.96
N LEU A 80 -9.31 14.25 -6.46
CA LEU A 80 -8.44 13.33 -5.70
C LEU A 80 -7.82 14.00 -4.47
N LEU A 81 -7.29 15.21 -4.62
CA LEU A 81 -6.70 15.95 -3.49
C LEU A 81 -7.74 16.32 -2.43
N LEU A 82 -9.00 16.53 -2.82
CA LEU A 82 -10.11 16.71 -1.89
C LEU A 82 -10.48 15.41 -1.17
N ALA A 83 -10.50 14.28 -1.89
CA ALA A 83 -10.80 12.97 -1.31
C ALA A 83 -9.71 12.51 -0.32
N ALA A 84 -8.43 12.73 -0.66
CA ALA A 84 -7.29 12.33 0.17
C ALA A 84 -7.19 13.07 1.52
N ARG A 85 -7.90 14.20 1.70
CA ARG A 85 -7.93 14.96 2.96
C ARG A 85 -9.03 14.52 3.92
N ARG A 86 -9.90 13.57 3.51
CA ARG A 86 -11.04 13.10 4.30
C ARG A 86 -10.77 11.83 5.11
N ASP A 87 -9.59 11.25 4.96
CA ASP A 87 -9.07 10.15 5.79
C ASP A 87 -8.16 10.70 6.90
#